data_AF-A0A6A7RPH3-F1
#
_entry.id   AF-A0A6A7RPH3-F1
#
_cell.length_a   1.000
_cell.length_b   1.000
_cell.length_c   1.000
_cell.angle_alpha   90.00
_cell.angle_beta   90.00
_cell.angle_gamma   90.00
#
_symmetry.space_group_name_H-M   'P 1'
#
loop_
_entity.id
_entity.type
_entity.pdbx_description
1 polymer ?
#
loop_
_entity_poly.entity_id
_entity_poly.type
_entity_poly.pdbx_seq_one_letter_code
_entity_poly.pdbx_strand_id
1 'polypeptide(L)' 'PMNAKQPTLLVQAQKTLLTPYGLDVADLNKVFGQIMSHQVDYADLYFQYSRSEGWSLEEGIV' A
#
# COMPACT_ATOMS: atom_id res chain seq x y z
N PRO A 1 -7.19 11.73 -28.93
CA PRO A 1 -5.98 11.87 -28.09
C PRO A 1 -6.23 11.37 -26.66
N MET A 2 -5.17 10.91 -25.98
CA MET A 2 -5.10 10.42 -24.59
C MET A 2 -5.62 9.00 -24.30
N ASN A 3 -4.94 8.01 -24.89
CA ASN A 3 -4.82 6.68 -24.29
C ASN A 3 -3.59 6.70 -23.36
N ALA A 4 -3.68 7.39 -22.22
CA ALA A 4 -2.64 7.31 -21.20
C ALA A 4 -2.71 5.89 -20.59
N LYS A 5 -1.65 5.09 -20.74
CA LYS A 5 -1.57 3.75 -20.13
C LYS A 5 -1.86 3.88 -18.64
N GLN A 6 -3.02 3.42 -18.19
CA GLN A 6 -3.32 3.38 -16.77
C GLN A 6 -2.25 2.53 -16.07
N PRO A 7 -1.64 3.02 -14.98
CA PRO A 7 -0.74 2.21 -14.19
C PRO A 7 -1.46 0.94 -13.76
N THR A 8 -0.78 -0.20 -13.82
CA THR A 8 -1.33 -1.43 -13.26
C THR A 8 -1.63 -1.22 -11.78
N LEU A 9 -2.62 -1.93 -11.23
CA LEU A 9 -2.95 -1.85 -9.79
C LEU A 9 -1.73 -2.11 -8.90
N LEU A 10 -0.83 -2.98 -9.34
CA LEU A 10 0.45 -3.25 -8.67
C LEU A 10 1.35 -2.00 -8.60
N VAL A 11 1.49 -1.26 -9.70
CA VAL A 11 2.29 -0.02 -9.74
C VAL A 11 1.68 1.05 -8.84
N GLN A 12 0.35 1.14 -8.78
CA GLN A 12 -0.32 2.06 -7.87
C GLN A 12 -0.10 1.66 -6.40
N ALA A 13 -0.24 0.37 -6.07
CA ALA A 13 0.03 -0.14 -4.74
C ALA A 13 1.48 0.14 -4.29
N GLN A 14 2.47 -0.09 -5.15
CA GLN A 14 3.88 0.23 -4.87
C GLN A 14 4.05 1.72 -4.53
N LYS A 15 3.45 2.61 -5.33
CA LYS A 15 3.55 4.06 -5.16
C LYS A 15 2.84 4.59 -3.92
N THR A 16 1.78 3.92 -3.47
CA THR A 16 0.99 4.36 -2.31
C THR A 16 1.49 3.75 -1.01
N LEU A 17 1.89 2.48 -1.03
CA LEU A 17 2.11 1.68 0.19
C LEU A 17 3.60 1.42 0.48
N LEU A 18 4.50 1.48 -0.52
CA LEU A 18 5.90 1.08 -0.36
C LEU A 18 6.86 2.25 -0.58
N THR A 19 6.90 2.81 -1.79
CA THR A 19 7.87 3.84 -2.19
C THR A 19 7.92 5.07 -1.26
N PRO A 20 6.79 5.61 -0.75
CA PRO A 20 6.81 6.75 0.16
C PRO A 20 7.56 6.48 1.48
N TYR A 21 7.69 5.22 1.85
CA TYR A 21 8.36 4.76 3.06
C TYR A 21 9.77 4.21 2.77
N GLY A 22 10.29 4.44 1.55
CA GLY A 22 11.60 3.96 1.13
C GLY A 22 11.67 2.45 0.91
N LEU A 23 10.52 1.77 0.76
CA LEU A 23 10.46 0.32 0.58
C LEU A 23 10.37 -0.06 -0.90
N ASP A 24 11.06 -1.13 -1.25
CA ASP A 24 10.91 -1.84 -2.51
C ASP A 24 10.79 -3.37 -2.31
N VAL A 25 10.65 -4.11 -3.42
CA VAL A 25 10.52 -5.57 -3.40
C VAL A 25 11.72 -6.27 -2.76
N ALA A 26 12.93 -5.73 -2.89
CA ALA A 26 14.12 -6.31 -2.28
C ALA A 26 14.08 -6.19 -0.74
N ASP A 27 13.48 -5.12 -0.21
CA ASP A 27 13.27 -4.99 1.23
C ASP A 27 12.25 -6.00 1.76
N LEU A 28 11.14 -6.21 1.04
CA LEU A 28 10.17 -7.26 1.40
C LEU A 28 10.82 -8.65 1.40
N ASN A 29 11.68 -8.94 0.41
CA ASN A 29 12.41 -10.21 0.33
C ASN A 29 13.33 -10.45 1.54
N LYS A 30 13.99 -9.40 2.05
CA LYS A 30 14.83 -9.51 3.26
C LYS A 30 13.98 -9.89 4.48
N VAL A 31 12.82 -9.26 4.64
CA VAL A 31 11.89 -9.55 5.74
C VAL A 31 11.38 -10.99 5.66
N PHE A 32 10.95 -11.45 4.47
CA PHE A 32 10.55 -12.85 4.28
C PHE A 32 11.68 -13.81 4.58
N GLY A 33 12.92 -13.52 4.18
CA GLY A 33 14.08 -14.34 4.51
C GLY A 33 14.30 -14.50 6.02
N GLN A 34 14.10 -13.44 6.79
CA GLN A 34 14.18 -13.47 8.26
C GLN A 34 13.01 -14.24 8.89
N ILE A 35 11.79 -14.11 8.36
CA ILE A 35 10.64 -14.85 8.89
C ILE A 35 10.82 -16.35 8.62
N MET A 36 11.15 -16.71 7.39
CA MET A 36 11.28 -18.09 6.95
C MET A 36 12.46 -18.83 7.60
N SER A 37 13.46 -18.14 8.17
CA SER A 37 14.53 -18.80 8.93
C SER A 37 14.04 -19.53 10.18
N HIS A 38 12.82 -19.25 10.63
CA HIS A 38 12.22 -19.87 11.82
C HIS A 38 11.41 -21.15 11.51
N GLN A 39 11.56 -21.74 10.31
CA GLN A 39 10.83 -22.94 9.88
C GLN A 39 9.30 -22.78 9.95
N VAL A 40 8.81 -21.60 9.60
CA VAL A 40 7.37 -21.35 9.48
C VAL A 40 6.88 -21.81 8.10
N ASP A 41 5.69 -22.41 8.06
CA ASP A 41 5.11 -22.91 6.81
C ASP A 41 4.56 -21.79 5.91
N TYR A 42 4.20 -20.65 6.51
CA TYR A 42 3.59 -19.54 5.80
C TYR A 42 3.81 -18.20 6.51
N ALA A 43 3.97 -17.15 5.73
CA ALA A 43 3.97 -15.77 6.19
C ALA A 43 3.48 -14.85 5.07
N ASP A 44 2.79 -13.77 5.44
CA ASP A 44 2.42 -12.68 4.56
C ASP A 44 2.73 -11.32 5.18
N LEU A 45 2.79 -10.30 4.32
CA LEU A 45 2.93 -8.90 4.73
C LEU A 45 1.70 -8.15 4.24
N TYR A 46 0.94 -7.59 5.17
CA TYR A 46 -0.25 -6.81 4.87
C TYR A 46 0.04 -5.31 4.98
N PHE A 47 -0.31 -4.56 3.95
CA PHE A 47 -0.14 -3.11 3.89
C PHE A 47 -1.50 -2.46 3.68
N GLN A 48 -1.79 -1.42 4.46
CA GLN A 48 -3.04 -0.68 4.39
C GLN A 48 -2.77 0.81 4.44
N TYR A 49 -3.54 1.55 3.64
CA TYR A 49 -3.66 3.00 3.75
C TYR A 49 -5.13 3.33 3.92
N SER A 50 -5.46 4.10 4.95
CA SER A 50 -6.80 4.61 5.20
C SER A 50 -6.75 6.12 5.44
N ARG A 51 -7.73 6.83 4.89
CA ARG A 51 -7.96 8.26 5.13
C ARG A 51 -9.44 8.42 5.42
N SER A 52 -9.77 8.84 6.63
CA SER A 52 -11.13 9.17 7.01
C SER A 52 -11.36 10.66 6.86
N GLU A 53 -12.42 11.03 6.16
CA GLU A 53 -12.88 12.40 6.06
C GLU A 53 -14.36 12.43 6.46
N GLY A 54 -14.69 13.33 7.39
CA GLY A 54 -16.04 13.50 7.90
C GLY A 54 -16.38 14.98 7.89
N TRP A 55 -17.52 15.30 7.29
CA TRP A 55 -18.10 16.64 7.31
C TRP A 55 -19.49 16.53 7.90
N SER A 56 -19.72 17.22 9.01
CA SER A 56 -21.05 17.39 9.60
C SER A 56 -21.54 18.81 9.28
N LEU A 57 -22.72 18.91 8.68
CA LEU A 57 -23.42 20.17 8.53
C LEU A 57 -24.55 20.20 9.55
N GLU A 58 -24.49 21.09 10.53
CA GLU A 58 -25.63 21.44 11.36
C GLU A 58 -26.23 22.75 10.83
N GLU A 59 -27.54 22.71 10.54
CA GLU A 59 -28.45 23.80 10.17
C GLU A 59 -27.83 25.06 9.50
N GLY A 60 -27.89 25.09 8.16
CA GLY A 60 -28.26 26.32 7.45
C GLY A 60 -27.20 26.96 6.54
N ILE A 61 -27.17 26.45 5.29
CA ILE A 61 -26.71 27.10 4.04
C ILE A 61 -25.25 26.81 3.63
N VAL A 62 -25.10 26.36 2.38
CA VAL A 62 -23.85 26.38 1.59
C VAL A 62 -23.76 27.71 0.85
#